data_AF-A0A382F4H1-F1
#
_entry.id   AF-A0A382F4H1-F1
#
_cell.length_a   1.000
_cell.length_b   1.000
_cell.length_c   1.000
_cell.angle_alpha   90.00
_cell.angle_beta   90.00
_cell.angle_gamma   90.00
#
_symmetry.space_group_name_H-M   'P 1'
#
loop_
_entity.id
_entity.type
_entity.pdbx_description
1 polymer ?
#
loop_
_entity_poly.entity_id
_entity_poly.type
_entity_poly.pdbx_seq_one_letter_code
_entity_poly.pdbx_strand_id
1 'polypeptide(L)'
;MEEIGERMKLLIKKLGLPTTAKFCRDTGLSRPLVDKLTSGGNQPRFDTLQKIKSAFPKTNLNWLVSGQGEILEEVTDKKDVNLLKTYRNIKIKNNSNLTNSFLTSIQFISKDYQEMEEMELNAKAQLIPEKKLNQLKKELLFYQYQRRLVSERIDKISNETTILTKIYNEKIVEALYKLLEKLSQQISKTINLITEDAENITEETEQDVASETSLDEDL
;
A
#
# COMPACT_ATOMS: atom_id res chain seq x y z
N MET A 1 4.27 -28.71 -17.86
CA MET A 1 3.20 -28.10 -17.05
C MET A 1 2.67 -29.22 -16.16
N GLU A 2 2.67 -29.07 -14.84
CA GLU A 2 2.16 -30.14 -13.96
C GLU A 2 0.70 -30.45 -14.30
N GLU A 3 0.28 -31.71 -14.18
CA GLU A 3 -1.13 -32.07 -14.32
C GLU A 3 -1.91 -31.75 -13.04
N ILE A 4 -3.22 -31.58 -13.16
CA ILE A 4 -4.08 -31.23 -12.02
C ILE A 4 -4.04 -32.28 -10.91
N GLY A 5 -3.79 -33.55 -11.26
CA GLY A 5 -3.64 -34.62 -10.29
C GLY A 5 -2.42 -34.45 -9.39
N GLU A 6 -1.29 -34.02 -9.95
CA GLU A 6 -0.08 -33.70 -9.18
C GLU A 6 -0.29 -32.47 -8.30
N ARG A 7 -0.96 -31.44 -8.81
CA ARG A 7 -1.34 -30.27 -8.00
C ARG A 7 -2.24 -30.65 -6.83
N MET A 8 -3.18 -31.57 -7.01
CA MET A 8 -4.04 -32.05 -5.92
C MET A 8 -3.23 -32.77 -4.84
N LYS A 9 -2.27 -33.63 -5.22
CA LYS A 9 -1.35 -34.28 -4.26
C LYS A 9 -0.50 -33.26 -3.51
N LEU A 10 0.05 -32.29 -4.22
CA LEU A 10 0.87 -31.23 -3.65
C LEU A 10 0.08 -30.34 -2.69
N LEU A 11 -1.18 -30.02 -3.02
CA LEU A 11 -2.09 -29.29 -2.15
C LEU A 11 -2.34 -30.04 -0.83
N ILE A 12 -2.68 -31.33 -0.89
CA ILE A 12 -2.92 -32.16 0.31
C ILE A 12 -1.68 -32.16 1.21
N LYS A 13 -0.49 -32.29 0.62
CA LYS A 13 0.79 -32.23 1.34
C LYS A 13 1.02 -30.85 1.97
N LYS A 14 0.79 -29.77 1.22
CA LYS A 14 0.99 -28.38 1.68
C LYS A 14 0.03 -28.01 2.81
N LEU A 15 -1.17 -28.58 2.82
CA LEU A 15 -2.14 -28.44 3.91
C LEU A 15 -1.75 -29.22 5.20
N GLY A 16 -0.64 -29.97 5.18
CA GLY A 16 -0.15 -30.71 6.34
C GLY A 16 -1.03 -31.90 6.73
N LEU A 17 -1.87 -32.39 5.80
CA LEU A 17 -2.81 -33.46 6.10
C LEU A 17 -2.10 -34.82 6.06
N PRO A 18 -2.32 -35.69 7.07
CA PRO A 18 -1.61 -36.96 7.15
C PRO A 18 -2.09 -37.97 6.10
N THR A 19 -3.34 -37.85 5.61
CA THR A 19 -3.92 -38.79 4.65
C THR A 19 -4.96 -38.13 3.73
N THR A 20 -5.12 -38.67 2.52
CA THR A 20 -6.22 -38.32 1.59
C THR A 20 -7.60 -38.57 2.22
N ALA A 21 -7.73 -39.54 3.12
CA ALA A 21 -8.97 -39.80 3.86
C ALA A 21 -9.34 -38.64 4.79
N LYS A 22 -8.36 -37.98 5.43
CA LYS A 22 -8.59 -36.77 6.23
C LYS A 22 -9.07 -35.61 5.34
N PHE A 23 -8.43 -35.41 4.20
CA PHE A 23 -8.89 -34.43 3.19
C PHE A 23 -10.33 -34.67 2.73
N CYS A 24 -10.71 -35.92 2.44
CA CYS A 24 -12.08 -36.28 2.06
C CYS A 24 -13.09 -35.96 3.16
N ARG A 25 -12.75 -36.26 4.42
CA ARG A 25 -13.61 -35.97 5.58
C ARG A 25 -13.81 -34.47 5.78
N ASP A 26 -12.74 -33.69 5.68
CA ASP A 26 -12.79 -32.24 5.94
C ASP A 26 -13.51 -31.49 4.81
N THR A 27 -13.43 -31.97 3.56
CA THR A 27 -14.10 -31.37 2.39
C THR A 27 -15.51 -31.93 2.13
N GLY A 28 -15.88 -33.06 2.73
CA GLY A 28 -17.09 -33.80 2.38
C GLY A 28 -17.07 -34.40 0.97
N LEU A 29 -15.90 -34.53 0.35
CA LEU A 29 -15.72 -35.18 -0.95
C LEU A 29 -15.58 -36.69 -0.79
N SER A 30 -16.08 -37.45 -1.77
CA SER A 30 -15.93 -38.91 -1.75
C SER A 30 -14.50 -39.33 -2.12
N ARG A 31 -13.98 -40.36 -1.45
CA ARG A 31 -12.64 -40.89 -1.72
C ARG A 31 -12.42 -41.30 -3.19
N PRO A 32 -13.37 -41.99 -3.86
CA PRO A 32 -13.22 -42.32 -5.27
C PRO A 32 -13.13 -41.09 -6.19
N LEU A 33 -13.79 -39.99 -5.84
CA LEU A 33 -13.70 -38.74 -6.60
C LEU A 33 -12.31 -38.12 -6.46
N VAL A 34 -11.79 -38.03 -5.24
CA VAL A 34 -10.45 -37.47 -4.98
C VAL A 34 -9.38 -38.33 -5.64
N ASP A 35 -9.49 -39.66 -5.56
CA ASP A 35 -8.53 -40.57 -6.20
C ASP A 35 -8.52 -40.37 -7.74
N LYS A 36 -9.70 -40.24 -8.37
CA LYS A 36 -9.80 -39.92 -9.82
C LYS A 36 -9.16 -38.58 -10.18
N LEU A 37 -9.31 -37.56 -9.33
CA LEU A 37 -8.69 -36.25 -9.54
C LEU A 37 -7.17 -36.34 -9.44
N THR A 38 -6.64 -37.06 -8.45
CA THR A 38 -5.19 -37.26 -8.25
C THR A 38 -4.53 -38.11 -9.34
N SER A 39 -5.29 -38.96 -10.02
CA SER A 39 -4.80 -39.81 -11.12
C SER A 39 -4.81 -39.11 -12.50
N GLY A 40 -5.08 -37.80 -12.55
CA GLY A 40 -4.97 -36.99 -13.78
C GLY A 40 -6.15 -37.12 -14.76
N GLY A 41 -7.16 -37.93 -14.44
CA GLY A 41 -8.22 -38.28 -15.41
C GLY A 41 -9.34 -37.26 -15.60
N ASN A 42 -9.52 -36.29 -14.69
CA ASN A 42 -10.62 -35.31 -14.76
C ASN A 42 -10.25 -33.97 -14.10
N GLN A 43 -10.79 -32.87 -14.64
CA GLN A 43 -10.80 -31.58 -13.94
C GLN A 43 -11.86 -31.58 -12.82
N PRO A 44 -11.57 -30.94 -11.67
CA PRO A 44 -12.53 -30.78 -10.59
C PRO A 44 -13.71 -29.93 -11.07
N ARG A 45 -14.93 -30.38 -10.76
CA ARG A 45 -16.14 -29.61 -11.05
C ARG A 45 -16.26 -28.43 -10.08
N PHE A 46 -17.12 -27.47 -10.41
CA PHE A 46 -17.37 -26.30 -9.56
C PHE A 46 -17.73 -26.69 -8.11
N ASP A 47 -18.63 -27.66 -7.90
CA ASP A 47 -19.00 -28.14 -6.56
C ASP A 47 -17.79 -28.71 -5.79
N THR A 48 -16.89 -29.43 -6.48
CA THR A 48 -15.64 -29.91 -5.88
C THR A 48 -14.77 -28.74 -5.42
N LEU A 49 -14.57 -27.75 -6.29
CA LEU A 49 -13.76 -26.56 -5.96
C LEU A 49 -14.37 -25.76 -4.80
N GLN A 50 -15.70 -25.62 -4.77
CA GLN A 50 -16.40 -24.92 -3.70
C GLN A 50 -16.26 -25.62 -2.34
N LYS A 51 -16.35 -26.95 -2.31
CA LYS A 51 -16.12 -27.77 -1.10
C LYS A 51 -14.69 -27.66 -0.60
N ILE A 52 -13.70 -27.71 -1.51
CA ILE A 52 -12.29 -27.52 -1.17
C ILE A 52 -12.07 -26.12 -0.57
N LYS A 53 -12.58 -25.07 -1.22
CA LYS A 53 -12.41 -23.68 -0.75
C LYS A 53 -13.12 -23.42 0.58
N SER A 54 -14.28 -24.03 0.80
CA SER A 54 -15.02 -23.92 2.07
C SER A 54 -14.27 -24.58 3.22
N ALA A 55 -13.70 -25.77 3.01
CA ALA A 55 -12.95 -26.49 4.03
C ALA A 55 -11.54 -25.92 4.26
N PHE A 56 -10.89 -25.41 3.21
CA PHE A 56 -9.55 -24.86 3.25
C PHE A 56 -9.53 -23.46 2.62
N PRO A 57 -9.96 -22.41 3.35
CA PRO A 57 -10.08 -21.05 2.83
C PRO A 57 -8.79 -20.46 2.25
N LYS A 58 -7.62 -20.89 2.75
CA LYS A 58 -6.30 -20.51 2.22
C LYS A 58 -5.96 -21.13 0.87
N THR A 59 -6.75 -22.08 0.35
CA THR A 59 -6.43 -22.74 -0.91
C THR A 59 -6.62 -21.78 -2.09
N ASN A 60 -5.59 -21.60 -2.92
CA ASN A 60 -5.70 -20.89 -4.18
C ASN A 60 -6.28 -21.81 -5.26
N LEU A 61 -7.56 -21.61 -5.60
CA LEU A 61 -8.22 -22.43 -6.63
C LEU A 61 -7.70 -22.15 -8.04
N ASN A 62 -7.19 -20.93 -8.32
CA ASN A 62 -6.59 -20.61 -9.61
C ASN A 62 -5.34 -21.45 -9.82
N TRP A 63 -4.46 -21.53 -8.81
CA TRP A 63 -3.29 -22.42 -8.87
C TRP A 63 -3.72 -23.88 -9.06
N LEU A 64 -4.71 -24.36 -8.31
CA LEU A 64 -5.17 -25.74 -8.43
C LEU A 64 -5.65 -26.07 -9.86
N VAL A 65 -6.37 -25.15 -10.52
CA VAL A 65 -6.93 -25.39 -11.85
C VAL A 65 -5.93 -25.10 -12.97
N SER A 66 -5.29 -23.94 -12.97
CA SER A 66 -4.44 -23.46 -14.08
C SER A 66 -2.92 -23.58 -13.82
N GLY A 67 -2.51 -23.90 -12.59
CA GLY A 67 -1.10 -23.90 -12.19
C GLY A 67 -0.50 -22.51 -11.97
N GLN A 68 -1.32 -21.45 -11.98
CA GLN A 68 -0.83 -20.07 -11.83
C GLN A 68 -0.94 -19.57 -10.39
N GLY A 69 0.11 -18.92 -9.90
CA GLY A 69 0.21 -18.38 -8.54
C GLY A 69 0.74 -19.39 -7.53
N GLU A 70 0.58 -19.09 -6.24
CA GLU A 70 1.00 -19.97 -5.15
C GLU A 70 -0.08 -20.97 -4.74
N ILE A 71 0.30 -22.08 -4.10
CA ILE A 71 -0.62 -23.15 -3.65
C ILE A 71 -1.65 -22.63 -2.65
N LEU A 72 -1.18 -21.80 -1.72
CA LEU A 72 -1.98 -21.17 -0.69
C LEU A 72 -1.94 -19.66 -0.91
N GLU A 73 -3.09 -19.02 -0.73
CA GLU A 73 -3.21 -17.57 -0.68
C GLU A 73 -3.54 -17.16 0.76
N GLU A 74 -3.08 -15.98 1.15
CA GLU A 74 -3.49 -15.41 2.42
C GLU A 74 -5.01 -15.23 2.44
N VAL A 75 -5.65 -15.64 3.53
CA VAL A 75 -7.06 -15.34 3.74
C VAL A 75 -7.11 -13.84 4.02
N THR A 76 -7.49 -13.09 3.01
CA THR A 76 -7.67 -11.65 3.12
C THR A 76 -8.74 -11.39 4.16
N ASP A 77 -8.52 -10.41 5.06
CA ASP A 77 -9.46 -10.13 6.12
C ASP A 77 -10.81 -9.68 5.53
N LYS A 78 -11.92 -9.86 6.28
CA LYS A 78 -13.26 -9.44 5.81
C LYS A 78 -13.28 -7.97 5.34
N LYS A 79 -12.43 -7.12 5.91
CA LYS A 79 -12.24 -5.72 5.50
C LYS A 79 -11.61 -5.61 4.11
N ASP A 80 -10.56 -6.38 3.84
CA ASP A 80 -9.87 -6.40 2.55
C ASP A 80 -10.77 -6.95 1.44
N VAL A 81 -11.57 -7.97 1.75
CA VAL A 81 -12.59 -8.52 0.83
C VAL A 81 -13.60 -7.44 0.43
N ASN A 82 -14.04 -6.59 1.36
CA ASN A 82 -14.95 -5.48 1.06
C ASN A 82 -14.29 -4.39 0.22
N LEU A 83 -13.02 -4.06 0.47
CA LEU A 83 -12.28 -3.08 -0.32
C LEU A 83 -12.09 -3.56 -1.77
N LEU A 84 -11.67 -4.81 -1.94
CA LEU A 84 -11.52 -5.46 -3.24
C LEU A 84 -12.85 -5.54 -3.99
N LYS A 85 -13.95 -5.85 -3.29
CA LYS A 85 -15.30 -5.85 -3.88
C LYS A 85 -15.69 -4.45 -4.36
N THR A 86 -15.44 -3.42 -3.56
CA THR A 86 -15.70 -2.02 -3.93
C THR A 86 -14.87 -1.62 -5.16
N TYR A 87 -13.57 -1.89 -5.16
CA TYR A 87 -12.70 -1.63 -6.31
C TYR A 87 -13.20 -2.33 -7.59
N ARG A 88 -13.52 -3.62 -7.51
CA ARG A 88 -14.06 -4.39 -8.65
C ARG A 88 -15.37 -3.79 -9.17
N ASN A 89 -16.28 -3.42 -8.27
CA ASN A 89 -17.55 -2.78 -8.65
C ASN A 89 -17.34 -1.45 -9.37
N ILE A 90 -16.37 -0.64 -8.93
CA ILE A 90 -16.01 0.62 -9.58
C ILE A 90 -15.39 0.34 -10.96
N LYS A 91 -14.44 -0.58 -11.04
CA LYS A 91 -13.74 -0.94 -12.27
C LYS A 91 -14.68 -1.49 -13.35
N ILE A 92 -15.65 -2.33 -12.98
CA ILE A 92 -16.64 -2.89 -13.90
C ILE A 92 -17.49 -1.79 -14.57
N LYS A 93 -17.73 -0.67 -13.89
CA LYS A 93 -18.47 0.47 -14.45
C LYS A 93 -17.67 1.23 -15.52
N ASN A 94 -16.43 0.81 -15.84
CA ASN A 94 -15.54 1.38 -16.85
C ASN A 94 -15.34 2.91 -16.74
N ASN A 95 -15.47 3.45 -15.53
CA ASN A 95 -15.21 4.85 -15.26
C ASN A 95 -13.77 5.00 -14.75
N SER A 96 -12.86 5.32 -15.66
CA SER A 96 -11.42 5.48 -15.39
C SER A 96 -11.17 6.55 -14.32
N ASN A 97 -11.89 7.67 -14.38
CA ASN A 97 -11.76 8.77 -13.41
C ASN A 97 -12.14 8.34 -12.00
N LEU A 98 -13.27 7.62 -11.85
CA LEU A 98 -13.70 7.09 -10.55
C LEU A 98 -12.75 6.00 -10.04
N THR A 99 -12.22 5.17 -10.94
CA THR A 99 -11.23 4.14 -10.58
C THR A 99 -9.94 4.77 -10.08
N ASN A 100 -9.43 5.78 -10.79
CA ASN A 100 -8.23 6.51 -10.41
C ASN A 100 -8.43 7.27 -9.10
N SER A 101 -9.54 8.00 -8.94
CA SER A 101 -9.87 8.70 -7.69
C SER A 101 -9.91 7.76 -6.48
N PHE A 102 -10.50 6.57 -6.65
CA PHE A 102 -10.51 5.55 -5.61
C PHE A 102 -9.09 5.07 -5.28
N LEU A 103 -8.30 4.70 -6.29
CA LEU A 103 -6.93 4.23 -6.09
C LEU A 103 -6.04 5.28 -5.42
N THR A 104 -6.11 6.53 -5.89
CA THR A 104 -5.40 7.68 -5.31
C THR A 104 -5.79 7.89 -3.85
N SER A 105 -7.08 7.80 -3.52
CA SER A 105 -7.56 7.92 -2.13
C SER A 105 -6.97 6.83 -1.22
N ILE A 106 -6.94 5.58 -1.69
CA ILE A 106 -6.35 4.46 -0.94
C ILE A 106 -4.84 4.64 -0.80
N GLN A 107 -4.16 5.10 -1.85
CA GLN A 107 -2.73 5.39 -1.80
C GLN A 107 -2.40 6.46 -0.75
N PHE A 108 -3.18 7.55 -0.69
CA PHE A 108 -3.01 8.58 0.34
C PHE A 108 -3.27 8.03 1.73
N ILE A 109 -4.38 7.32 1.96
CA ILE A 109 -4.68 6.74 3.27
C ILE A 109 -3.54 5.81 3.75
N SER A 110 -3.03 4.96 2.86
CA SER A 110 -1.93 4.05 3.19
C SER A 110 -0.65 4.83 3.53
N LYS A 111 -0.32 5.86 2.74
CA LYS A 111 0.85 6.70 2.97
C LYS A 111 0.74 7.48 4.28
N ASP A 112 -0.41 8.10 4.52
CA ASP A 112 -0.68 8.91 5.71
C ASP A 112 -0.56 8.06 7.00
N TYR A 113 -1.02 6.80 6.94
CA TYR A 113 -0.89 5.85 8.05
C TYR A 113 0.57 5.49 8.34
N GLN A 114 1.35 5.18 7.30
CA GLN A 114 2.77 4.86 7.44
C GLN A 114 3.56 6.03 8.02
N GLU A 115 3.31 7.25 7.55
CA GLU A 115 3.93 8.47 8.06
C GLU A 115 3.61 8.70 9.55
N MET A 116 2.37 8.41 9.97
CA MET A 116 1.99 8.51 11.38
C MET A 116 2.67 7.44 12.24
N GLU A 117 2.73 6.20 11.77
CA GLU A 117 3.43 5.11 12.45
C GLU A 117 4.93 5.43 12.63
N GLU A 118 5.58 5.92 11.57
CA GLU A 118 6.98 6.33 11.61
C GLU A 118 7.21 7.45 12.64
N MET A 119 6.37 8.48 12.64
CA MET A 119 6.47 9.55 13.64
C MET A 119 6.29 9.03 15.07
N GLU A 120 5.32 8.15 15.32
CA GLU A 120 5.10 7.57 16.64
C GLU A 120 6.28 6.73 17.12
N LEU A 121 6.93 5.98 16.21
CA LEU A 121 8.16 5.25 16.50
C LEU A 121 9.31 6.19 16.84
N ASN A 122 9.51 7.25 16.04
CA ASN A 122 10.53 8.28 16.31
C ASN A 122 10.28 8.97 17.66
N ALA A 123 9.03 9.30 17.97
CA ALA A 123 8.64 9.93 19.22
C ALA A 123 8.89 9.01 20.42
N LYS A 124 8.61 7.72 20.27
CA LYS A 124 8.92 6.72 21.29
C LYS A 124 10.42 6.59 21.52
N ALA A 125 11.22 6.59 20.45
CA ALA A 125 12.68 6.51 20.53
C ALA A 125 13.29 7.74 21.23
N GLN A 126 12.74 8.93 20.98
CA GLN A 126 13.18 10.19 21.59
C GLN A 126 12.48 10.50 22.94
N LEU A 127 11.67 9.58 23.47
CA LEU A 127 10.93 9.75 24.73
C LEU A 127 10.08 11.03 24.78
N ILE A 128 9.45 11.38 23.65
CA ILE A 128 8.63 12.59 23.54
C ILE A 128 7.39 12.47 24.45
N PRO A 129 7.10 13.50 25.27
CA PRO A 129 5.91 13.52 26.11
C PRO A 129 4.62 13.46 25.29
N GLU A 130 3.61 12.75 25.81
CA GLU A 130 2.32 12.53 25.13
C GLU A 130 1.65 13.84 24.68
N LYS A 131 1.72 14.89 25.49
CA LYS A 131 1.18 16.22 25.14
C LYS A 131 1.84 16.79 23.87
N LYS A 132 3.16 16.65 23.73
CA LYS A 132 3.91 17.12 22.55
C LYS A 132 3.65 16.21 21.35
N LEU A 133 3.60 14.90 21.55
CA LEU A 133 3.22 13.94 20.49
C LEU A 133 1.82 14.25 19.93
N ASN A 134 0.84 14.55 20.79
CA ASN A 134 -0.51 14.91 20.35
C ASN A 134 -0.56 16.22 19.55
N GLN A 135 0.37 17.15 19.80
CA GLN A 135 0.51 18.36 18.99
C GLN A 135 1.07 18.02 17.60
N LEU A 136 2.16 17.24 17.55
CA LEU A 136 2.77 16.79 16.29
C LEU A 136 1.81 15.98 15.43
N LYS A 137 0.98 15.11 16.04
CA LYS A 137 -0.08 14.37 15.34
C LYS A 137 -1.06 15.29 14.62
N LYS A 138 -1.47 16.39 15.25
CA LYS A 138 -2.38 17.37 14.64
C LYS A 138 -1.71 18.09 13.47
N GLU A 139 -0.44 18.45 13.62
CA GLU A 139 0.35 19.10 12.57
C GLU A 139 0.53 18.17 11.36
N LEU A 140 0.91 16.90 11.59
CA LEU A 140 1.04 15.91 10.53
C LEU A 140 -0.29 15.72 9.78
N LEU A 141 -1.40 15.51 10.50
CA LEU A 141 -2.73 15.37 9.90
C LEU A 141 -3.10 16.61 9.06
N PHE A 142 -2.75 17.80 9.54
CA PHE A 142 -3.00 19.03 8.82
C PHE A 142 -2.20 19.09 7.51
N TYR A 143 -0.89 18.82 7.54
CA TYR A 143 -0.07 18.84 6.32
C TYR A 143 -0.45 17.73 5.32
N GLN A 144 -0.78 16.53 5.80
CA GLN A 144 -1.30 15.44 4.96
C GLN A 144 -2.61 15.82 4.28
N TYR A 145 -3.54 16.45 5.01
CA TYR A 145 -4.79 16.97 4.45
C TYR A 145 -4.54 18.01 3.36
N GLN A 146 -3.67 18.98 3.61
CA GLN A 146 -3.29 20.00 2.62
C GLN A 146 -2.65 19.35 1.38
N ARG A 147 -1.74 18.38 1.58
CA ARG A 147 -1.10 17.63 0.48
C ARG A 147 -2.15 16.99 -0.42
N ARG A 148 -3.14 16.32 0.18
CA ARG A 148 -4.23 15.67 -0.57
C ARG A 148 -5.04 16.68 -1.39
N LEU A 149 -5.45 17.80 -0.80
CA LEU A 149 -6.20 18.85 -1.52
C LEU A 149 -5.41 19.41 -2.70
N VAL A 150 -4.12 19.65 -2.52
CA VAL A 150 -3.24 20.16 -3.58
C VAL A 150 -3.11 19.14 -4.71
N SER A 151 -2.88 17.87 -4.40
CA SER A 151 -2.82 16.80 -5.40
C SER A 151 -4.14 16.62 -6.16
N GLU A 152 -5.28 16.61 -5.47
CA GLU A 152 -6.60 16.55 -6.10
C GLU A 152 -6.84 17.74 -7.05
N ARG A 153 -6.36 18.93 -6.67
CA ARG A 153 -6.46 20.12 -7.51
C ARG A 153 -5.60 20.01 -8.77
N ILE A 154 -4.38 19.50 -8.66
CA ILE A 154 -3.48 19.25 -9.80
C ILE A 154 -4.13 18.26 -10.76
N ASP A 155 -4.62 17.12 -10.25
CA ASP A 155 -5.27 16.08 -11.05
C ASP A 155 -6.49 16.63 -11.81
N LYS A 156 -7.32 17.44 -11.13
CA LYS A 156 -8.48 18.07 -11.76
C LYS A 156 -8.08 19.01 -12.89
N ILE A 157 -7.06 19.86 -12.69
CA ILE A 157 -6.58 20.76 -13.74
C ILE A 157 -6.02 19.97 -14.92
N SER A 158 -5.26 18.90 -14.65
CA SER A 158 -4.70 18.04 -15.71
C SER A 158 -5.80 17.39 -16.55
N ASN A 159 -6.90 16.98 -15.94
CA ASN A 159 -8.03 16.35 -16.64
C ASN A 159 -8.93 17.34 -17.40
N GLU A 160 -9.00 18.60 -16.96
CA GLU A 160 -9.88 19.63 -17.53
C GLU A 160 -9.14 20.58 -18.50
N THR A 161 -7.83 20.42 -18.69
CA THR A 161 -7.03 21.33 -19.53
C THR A 161 -7.40 21.23 -21.00
N THR A 162 -7.66 22.38 -21.61
CA THR A 162 -7.90 22.57 -23.04
C THR A 162 -6.76 23.37 -23.67
N ILE A 163 -6.66 23.39 -25.00
CA ILE A 163 -5.63 24.16 -25.73
C ILE A 163 -5.66 25.65 -25.31
N LEU A 164 -6.85 26.21 -25.10
CA LEU A 164 -7.04 27.61 -24.72
C LEU A 164 -6.62 27.94 -23.28
N THR A 165 -6.70 26.95 -22.38
CA THR A 165 -6.38 27.13 -20.94
C THR A 165 -4.97 26.69 -20.59
N LYS A 166 -4.26 26.03 -21.51
CA LYS A 166 -2.97 25.38 -21.29
C LYS A 166 -1.93 26.27 -20.62
N ILE A 167 -1.64 27.45 -21.18
CA ILE A 167 -0.59 28.35 -20.66
C ILE A 167 -0.92 28.86 -19.25
N TYR A 168 -2.18 29.19 -18.98
CA TYR A 168 -2.62 29.65 -17.66
C TYR A 168 -2.58 28.51 -16.63
N ASN A 169 -3.03 27.32 -17.03
CA ASN A 169 -3.02 26.13 -16.18
C ASN A 169 -1.60 25.67 -15.85
N GLU A 170 -0.64 25.79 -16.77
CA GLU A 170 0.76 25.44 -16.55
C GLU A 170 1.38 26.21 -15.37
N LYS A 171 1.20 27.54 -15.32
CA LYS A 171 1.73 28.36 -14.21
C LYS A 171 1.08 28.00 -12.86
N ILE A 172 -0.23 27.74 -12.85
CA ILE A 172 -0.93 27.33 -11.64
C ILE A 172 -0.42 25.97 -11.16
N VAL A 173 -0.29 25.01 -12.08
CA VAL A 173 0.18 23.67 -11.78
C VAL A 173 1.61 23.71 -11.24
N GLU A 174 2.49 24.54 -11.81
CA GLU A 174 3.85 24.76 -11.29
C GLU A 174 3.84 25.27 -9.84
N ALA A 175 2.99 26.27 -9.54
CA ALA A 175 2.86 26.79 -8.18
C ALA A 175 2.30 25.74 -7.21
N LEU A 176 1.35 24.91 -7.66
CA LEU A 176 0.80 23.80 -6.86
C LEU A 176 1.85 22.72 -6.60
N TYR A 177 2.70 22.39 -7.56
CA TYR A 177 3.81 21.44 -7.34
C TYR A 177 4.83 21.99 -6.34
N LYS A 178 5.19 23.27 -6.42
CA LYS A 178 6.04 23.93 -5.41
C LYS A 178 5.43 23.86 -4.01
N LEU A 179 4.11 24.08 -3.90
CA LEU A 179 3.39 23.94 -2.63
C LEU A 179 3.39 22.47 -2.15
N LEU A 180 3.22 21.51 -3.06
CA LEU A 180 3.26 20.08 -2.75
C LEU A 180 4.62 19.63 -2.22
N GLU A 181 5.71 20.16 -2.79
CA GLU A 181 7.07 19.94 -2.35
C GLU A 181 7.28 20.49 -0.93
N LYS A 182 6.88 21.74 -0.69
CA LYS A 182 6.93 22.36 0.66
C LYS A 182 6.16 21.54 1.68
N LEU A 183 4.96 21.09 1.35
CA LEU A 183 4.15 20.23 2.24
C LEU A 183 4.84 18.89 2.51
N SER A 184 5.50 18.31 1.52
CA SER A 184 6.24 17.06 1.68
C SER A 184 7.45 17.23 2.60
N GLN A 185 8.16 18.37 2.51
CA GLN A 185 9.24 18.73 3.43
C GLN A 185 8.71 18.91 4.86
N GLN A 186 7.60 19.62 5.04
CA GLN A 186 6.97 19.82 6.35
C GLN A 186 6.54 18.50 6.99
N ILE A 187 5.89 17.61 6.22
CA ILE A 187 5.56 16.24 6.67
C ILE A 187 6.82 15.50 7.11
N SER A 188 7.88 15.51 6.30
CA SER A 188 9.15 14.86 6.63
C SER A 188 9.76 15.42 7.92
N LYS A 189 9.79 16.75 8.09
CA LYS A 189 10.26 17.39 9.32
C LYS A 189 9.44 16.96 10.54
N THR A 190 8.11 16.97 10.43
CA THR A 190 7.22 16.53 11.52
C THR A 190 7.43 15.06 11.87
N ILE A 191 7.59 14.17 10.89
CA ILE A 191 7.87 12.73 11.12
C ILE A 191 9.19 12.55 11.86
N ASN A 192 10.22 13.27 11.45
CA ASN A 192 11.56 13.22 12.04
C ASN A 192 11.71 14.05 13.32
N LEU A 193 10.64 14.73 13.74
CA LEU A 193 10.58 15.57 14.94
C LEU A 193 11.55 16.75 14.92
N ILE A 194 11.92 17.23 13.73
CA ILE A 194 12.83 18.36 13.54
C ILE A 194 12.05 19.65 13.78
N THR A 195 12.47 20.45 14.76
CA THR A 195 11.96 21.80 15.01
C THR A 195 12.70 22.82 14.14
N GLU A 196 12.01 23.88 13.72
CA GLU A 196 12.58 24.94 12.85
C GLU A 196 13.87 25.57 13.41
N ASP A 197 14.05 25.56 14.74
CA ASP A 197 15.25 26.07 15.41
C ASP A 197 16.55 25.31 15.03
N ALA A 198 16.46 24.08 14.51
CA ALA A 198 17.62 23.28 14.13
C ALA A 198 18.24 23.69 12.79
N GLU A 199 17.50 24.37 11.90
CA GLU A 199 18.04 24.83 10.61
C GLU A 199 18.87 26.12 10.76
N ASN A 200 18.58 26.95 11.78
CA ASN A 200 19.36 28.16 12.06
C ASN A 200 20.74 27.87 12.70
N ILE A 201 20.93 26.72 13.35
CA ILE A 201 22.22 26.39 14.00
C ILE A 201 23.29 26.05 12.96
N THR A 202 22.90 25.51 11.80
CA THR A 202 23.85 25.16 10.73
C THR A 202 24.30 26.35 9.88
N GLU A 203 23.47 27.39 9.73
CA GLU A 203 23.85 28.58 8.95
C GLU A 203 24.73 29.57 9.74
N GLU A 204 24.59 29.67 11.07
CA GLU A 204 25.44 30.56 11.89
C GLU A 204 26.89 30.05 12.00
N THR A 205 27.12 28.73 11.99
CA THR A 205 28.49 28.18 12.12
C THR A 205 29.35 28.30 10.87
N GLU A 206 28.77 28.55 9.68
CA GLU A 206 29.55 28.74 8.44
C GLU A 206 29.95 30.20 8.17
N GLN A 207 29.28 31.19 8.79
CA GLN A 207 29.64 32.61 8.64
C GLN A 207 30.73 33.08 9.61
N ASP A 208 30.84 32.48 10.80
CA ASP A 208 31.85 32.88 11.79
C ASP A 208 33.27 32.35 11.49
N VAL A 209 33.41 31.29 10.68
CA VAL A 209 34.74 30.73 10.34
C VAL A 209 35.40 31.44 9.15
N ALA A 210 34.63 32.17 8.34
CA ALA A 210 35.14 32.86 7.15
C ALA A 210 35.73 34.27 7.44
N SER A 211 35.64 34.76 8.68
CA SER A 211 35.98 36.14 9.03
C SER A 211 37.29 36.31 9.83
N GLU A 212 37.98 35.23 10.20
CA GLU A 212 39.19 35.30 11.05
C GLU A 212 40.45 34.69 10.40
N THR A 213 40.75 34.94 9.12
CA THR A 213 42.13 34.75 8.62
C THR A 213 42.48 35.71 7.49
N SER A 214 42.89 36.94 7.82
CA SER A 214 44.03 37.61 7.16
C SER A 214 44.19 39.01 7.74
N LEU A 215 45.16 39.18 8.63
CA LEU A 215 45.92 40.43 8.80
C LEU A 215 47.12 40.08 9.71
N ASP A 216 48.31 40.15 9.10
CA ASP A 216 49.62 40.49 9.67
C ASP A 216 50.73 39.53 9.23
N GLU A 217 51.38 39.85 8.11
CA GLU A 217 52.81 39.61 7.93
C GLU A 217 53.41 40.81 7.16
N ASP A 218 53.88 41.81 7.92
CA ASP A 218 54.92 42.75 7.51
C ASP A 218 55.96 42.77 8.64
N LEU A 219 57.12 42.14 8.41
CA LEU A 219 58.46 42.48 8.97
C LEU A 219 59.56 41.60 8.35
#